data_AF-A0A4S8IAV8-F1
#
_entry.id   AF-A0A4S8IAV8-F1
#
_cell.length_a   1.000
_cell.length_b   1.000
_cell.length_c   1.000
_cell.angle_alpha   90.00
_cell.angle_beta   90.00
_cell.angle_gamma   90.00
#
_symmetry.space_group_name_H-M   'P 1'
#
loop_
_entity.id
_entity.type
_entity.pdbx_description
1 polymer ?
#
loop_
_entity_poly.entity_id
_entity_poly.type
_entity_poly.pdbx_seq_one_letter_code
_entity_poly.pdbx_strand_id
1 'polypeptide(L)'
;MTISGWIFMISVGFNAAASVRVSNELGAGNPKSAAFSVIVVTMMSFIISVIAAVIVLCLRDYISYAFTEVGVPFGSLLGFKFGLGAKGIWGGMIGGTIMQTLILMWVTFRTDWNKEVKIAATVKRYVEEAKKRLNKWDGKKEEPLLS
;
A
#
# COMPACT_ATOMS: atom_id res chain seq x y z
N MET A 1 15.56 -19.07 7.26
CA MET A 1 14.83 -17.83 6.92
C MET A 1 14.10 -18.06 5.60
N THR A 2 12.78 -17.96 5.59
CA THR A 2 11.93 -18.28 4.43
C THR A 2 11.81 -17.06 3.50
N ILE A 3 11.93 -17.27 2.19
CA ILE A 3 11.80 -16.24 1.13
C ILE A 3 10.48 -15.45 1.26
N SER A 4 9.41 -16.12 1.71
CA SER A 4 8.11 -15.49 1.99
C SER A 4 8.19 -14.39 3.05
N GLY A 5 9.06 -14.51 4.06
CA GLY A 5 9.26 -13.49 5.08
C GLY A 5 9.89 -12.21 4.51
N TRP A 6 10.86 -12.37 3.61
CA TRP A 6 11.52 -11.23 2.94
C TRP A 6 10.55 -10.47 2.03
N ILE A 7 9.75 -11.18 1.24
CA ILE A 7 8.72 -10.58 0.37
C ILE A 7 7.67 -9.81 1.20
N PHE A 8 7.28 -10.36 2.35
CA PHE A 8 6.36 -9.70 3.27
C PHE A 8 6.96 -8.42 3.88
N MET A 9 8.22 -8.47 4.34
CA MET A 9 8.91 -7.32 4.91
C MET A 9 9.05 -6.17 3.92
N ILE A 10 9.34 -6.46 2.65
CA ILE A 10 9.41 -5.46 1.59
C ILE A 10 8.03 -4.80 1.39
N SER A 11 6.97 -5.60 1.28
CA SER A 11 5.60 -5.11 1.12
C SER A 11 5.15 -4.22 2.27
N VAL A 12 5.42 -4.64 3.51
CA VAL A 12 5.09 -3.87 4.72
C VAL A 12 5.93 -2.59 4.79
N GLY A 13 7.20 -2.63 4.40
CA GLY A 13 8.08 -1.46 4.38
C GLY A 13 7.57 -0.35 3.44
N PHE A 14 7.18 -0.70 2.23
CA PHE A 14 6.58 0.26 1.28
C PHE A 14 5.26 0.83 1.78
N ASN A 15 4.37 -0.03 2.33
CA ASN A 15 3.09 0.41 2.87
C ASN A 15 3.27 1.36 4.08
N ALA A 16 4.22 1.06 4.96
CA ALA A 16 4.57 1.90 6.09
C ALA A 16 5.16 3.25 5.65
N ALA A 17 6.09 3.26 4.69
CA ALA A 17 6.69 4.49 4.17
C ALA A 17 5.66 5.44 3.55
N ALA A 18 4.74 4.90 2.74
CA ALA A 18 3.63 5.66 2.17
C ALA A 18 2.73 6.26 3.27
N SER A 19 2.34 5.45 4.25
CA SER A 19 1.46 5.86 5.35
C SER A 19 2.09 6.95 6.22
N VAL A 20 3.38 6.82 6.56
CA VAL A 20 4.09 7.81 7.39
C VAL A 20 4.20 9.15 6.65
N ARG A 21 4.49 9.16 5.35
CA ARG A 21 4.56 10.40 4.57
C ARG A 21 3.22 11.12 4.55
N VAL A 22 2.13 10.42 4.23
CA VAL A 22 0.78 11.01 4.19
C VAL A 22 0.35 11.49 5.59
N SER A 23 0.63 10.71 6.63
CA SER A 23 0.32 11.06 8.02
C SER A 23 1.06 12.31 8.48
N ASN A 24 2.32 12.49 8.07
CA ASN A 24 3.12 13.66 8.41
C ASN A 24 2.56 14.94 7.75
N GLU A 25 2.17 14.87 6.47
CA GLU A 25 1.55 16.00 5.76
C GLU A 25 0.17 16.37 6.34
N LEU A 26 -0.62 15.37 6.73
CA LEU A 26 -1.90 15.57 7.43
C LEU A 26 -1.67 16.22 8.81
N GLY A 27 -0.68 15.75 9.56
CA GLY A 27 -0.32 16.26 10.89
C GLY A 27 0.30 17.66 10.89
N ALA A 28 0.87 18.09 9.76
CA ALA A 28 1.39 19.44 9.52
C ALA A 28 0.29 20.46 9.17
N GLY A 29 -0.94 20.00 8.91
CA GLY A 29 -2.06 20.89 8.60
C GLY A 29 -2.14 21.31 7.13
N ASN A 30 -1.42 20.65 6.22
CA ASN A 30 -1.36 21.00 4.80
C ASN A 30 -2.16 20.02 3.93
N PRO A 31 -3.46 20.30 3.66
CA PRO A 31 -4.34 19.37 2.94
C PRO A 31 -3.93 19.15 1.48
N LYS A 32 -3.36 20.17 0.82
CA LYS A 32 -2.93 20.06 -0.58
C LYS A 32 -1.72 19.14 -0.72
N SER A 33 -0.78 19.23 0.22
CA SER A 33 0.43 18.40 0.23
C SER A 33 0.09 16.93 0.55
N ALA A 34 -0.86 16.67 1.45
CA ALA A 34 -1.35 15.32 1.75
C ALA A 34 -1.96 14.63 0.51
N ALA A 35 -2.82 15.33 -0.22
CA ALA A 35 -3.41 14.82 -1.46
C ALA A 35 -2.33 14.53 -2.52
N PHE A 36 -1.40 15.47 -2.72
CA PHE A 36 -0.30 15.32 -3.67
C PHE A 36 0.58 14.12 -3.30
N SER A 37 0.87 13.94 -2.02
CA SER A 37 1.59 12.79 -1.50
C SER A 37 0.88 11.47 -1.86
N VAL A 38 -0.42 11.33 -1.67
CA VAL A 38 -1.14 10.09 -2.04
C VAL A 38 -1.05 9.82 -3.55
N ILE A 39 -1.20 10.84 -4.38
CA ILE A 39 -1.10 10.72 -5.85
C ILE A 39 0.31 10.27 -6.27
N VAL A 40 1.35 10.91 -5.74
CA VAL A 40 2.75 10.60 -6.09
C VAL A 40 3.12 9.17 -5.67
N VAL A 41 2.67 8.70 -4.51
CA VAL A 41 2.92 7.30 -4.09
C VAL A 41 2.24 6.32 -5.05
N THR A 42 1.00 6.60 -5.43
CA THR A 42 0.23 5.73 -6.32
C THR A 42 0.87 5.65 -7.70
N MET A 43 1.35 6.79 -8.22
CA MET A 43 2.05 6.83 -9.51
C MET A 43 3.42 6.13 -9.48
N MET A 44 4.21 6.30 -8.41
CA MET A 44 5.49 5.60 -8.27
C MET A 44 5.31 4.08 -8.22
N SER A 45 4.32 3.59 -7.47
CA SER A 45 3.99 2.16 -7.43
C SER A 45 3.59 1.62 -8.80
N PHE A 46 2.82 2.40 -9.58
CA PHE A 46 2.45 2.03 -10.93
C PHE A 46 3.67 1.92 -11.86
N ILE A 47 4.58 2.90 -11.83
CA ILE A 47 5.80 2.90 -12.65
C ILE A 47 6.69 1.69 -12.32
N ILE A 48 6.91 1.40 -11.03
CA ILE A 48 7.69 0.24 -10.58
C ILE A 48 7.05 -1.07 -11.07
N SER A 49 5.72 -1.17 -11.00
CA SER A 49 4.97 -2.32 -11.49
C SER A 49 5.12 -2.52 -13.00
N VAL A 50 5.06 -1.44 -13.79
CA VAL A 50 5.25 -1.48 -15.25
C VAL A 50 6.66 -1.94 -15.59
N ILE A 51 7.69 -1.40 -14.92
CA ILE A 51 9.09 -1.81 -15.16
C ILE A 51 9.29 -3.29 -14.82
N ALA A 52 8.79 -3.74 -13.67
CA ALA A 52 8.86 -5.15 -13.29
C ALA A 52 8.11 -6.05 -14.28
N ALA A 53 6.94 -5.63 -14.76
CA ALA A 53 6.17 -6.36 -15.78
C ALA A 53 6.93 -6.46 -17.10
N VAL A 54 7.56 -5.39 -17.58
CA VAL A 54 8.37 -5.39 -18.80
C VAL A 54 9.56 -6.35 -18.66
N ILE A 55 10.26 -6.31 -17.52
CA ILE A 55 11.38 -7.23 -17.25
C ILE A 55 10.93 -8.69 -17.29
N VAL A 56 9.82 -9.02 -16.63
CA VAL A 56 9.26 -10.38 -16.63
C VAL A 56 8.84 -10.81 -18.04
N LEU A 57 8.26 -9.90 -18.83
CA LEU A 57 7.87 -10.19 -20.21
C LEU A 57 9.08 -10.39 -21.13
N CYS A 58 10.16 -9.63 -20.95
CA CYS A 58 11.42 -9.82 -21.69
C CYS A 58 12.14 -11.12 -21.31
N LEU A 59 12.04 -11.56 -20.05
CA LEU A 59 12.63 -12.81 -19.55
C LEU A 59 11.69 -14.02 -19.68
N ARG A 60 10.52 -13.82 -20.29
CA ARG A 60 9.44 -14.83 -20.38
C ARG A 60 9.91 -16.10 -21.07
N ASP A 61 10.72 -16.00 -22.12
CA ASP A 61 11.16 -17.18 -22.88
C ASP A 61 12.08 -18.09 -22.05
N TYR A 62 12.92 -17.50 -21.18
CA TYR A 62 13.82 -18.24 -20.30
C TYR A 62 13.09 -18.86 -19.11
N ILE A 63 12.14 -18.12 -18.51
CA ILE A 63 11.34 -18.60 -17.37
C ILE A 63 10.30 -19.63 -17.82
N SER A 64 9.72 -19.48 -19.01
CA SER A 64 8.72 -20.40 -19.54
C SER A 64 9.32 -21.79 -19.75
N TYR A 65 10.56 -21.89 -20.24
CA TYR A 65 11.23 -23.18 -20.44
C TYR A 65 11.39 -23.96 -19.11
N ALA A 66 11.71 -23.26 -18.03
CA ALA A 66 11.81 -23.83 -16.68
C ALA A 66 10.45 -24.21 -16.04
N PHE A 67 9.33 -23.64 -16.52
CA PHE A 67 7.99 -23.85 -15.97
C PHE A 67 7.11 -24.82 -16.79
N THR A 68 7.60 -25.29 -17.95
CA THR A 68 6.81 -26.02 -18.95
C THR A 68 6.47 -27.46 -18.57
N GLU A 69 7.19 -28.08 -17.63
CA GLU A 69 6.96 -29.50 -17.29
C GLU A 69 5.66 -29.76 -16.50
N VAL A 70 5.14 -28.78 -15.75
CA VAL A 70 3.94 -28.99 -14.89
C VAL A 70 2.94 -27.83 -14.97
N GLY A 71 3.40 -26.58 -15.09
CA GLY A 71 2.52 -25.40 -15.04
C GLY A 71 1.72 -25.17 -16.33
N VAL A 72 2.29 -25.53 -17.48
CA VAL A 72 1.68 -25.31 -18.80
C VAL A 72 0.52 -26.27 -19.09
N PRO A 73 0.61 -27.59 -18.81
CA PRO A 73 -0.54 -28.50 -18.95
C PRO A 73 -1.70 -28.14 -18.00
N PHE A 74 -1.39 -27.81 -16.75
CA PHE A 74 -2.39 -27.46 -15.73
C PHE A 74 -3.09 -26.12 -16.02
N GLY A 75 -2.33 -25.11 -16.46
CA GLY A 75 -2.87 -23.82 -16.89
C GLY A 75 -3.66 -23.87 -18.20
N SER A 76 -3.30 -24.77 -19.11
CA SER A 76 -4.02 -25.00 -20.38
C SER A 76 -5.37 -25.68 -20.13
N LEU A 77 -5.42 -26.71 -19.27
CA LEU A 77 -6.65 -27.42 -18.93
C LEU A 77 -7.72 -26.51 -18.32
N LEU A 78 -7.33 -25.59 -17.42
CA LEU A 78 -8.22 -24.58 -16.84
C LEU A 78 -8.62 -23.49 -17.85
N GLY A 79 -7.79 -23.22 -18.85
CA GLY A 79 -8.06 -22.23 -19.89
C GLY A 79 -9.08 -22.67 -20.95
N PHE A 80 -9.19 -23.98 -21.23
CA PHE A 80 -10.05 -24.51 -22.29
C PHE A 80 -11.56 -24.49 -21.96
N LYS A 81 -11.98 -24.42 -20.70
CA LYS A 81 -13.42 -24.47 -20.34
C LYS A 81 -14.20 -23.16 -20.60
N PHE A 82 -13.50 -22.04 -20.82
CA PHE A 82 -14.12 -20.71 -21.04
C PHE A 82 -13.58 -19.92 -22.24
N GLY A 83 -12.72 -20.51 -23.08
CA GLY A 83 -12.20 -19.87 -24.30
C GLY A 83 -11.34 -18.60 -24.12
N LEU A 84 -11.21 -18.08 -22.90
CA LEU A 84 -10.46 -16.85 -22.58
C LEU A 84 -9.14 -17.08 -21.83
N GLY A 85 -8.87 -18.30 -21.35
CA GLY A 85 -7.55 -18.71 -20.85
C GLY A 85 -6.89 -17.84 -19.77
N ALA A 86 -5.59 -18.05 -19.54
CA ALA A 86 -4.75 -17.23 -18.67
C ALA A 86 -4.56 -15.79 -19.18
N LYS A 87 -4.72 -15.57 -20.49
CA LYS A 87 -4.67 -14.25 -21.14
C LYS A 87 -5.84 -13.36 -20.71
N GLY A 88 -7.04 -13.94 -20.53
CA GLY A 88 -8.22 -13.25 -20.00
C GLY A 88 -8.05 -12.87 -18.52
N ILE A 89 -7.41 -13.72 -17.72
CA ILE A 89 -7.09 -13.42 -16.30
C ILE A 89 -6.08 -12.28 -16.21
N TRP A 90 -5.01 -12.32 -17.00
CA TRP A 90 -4.01 -11.25 -17.07
C TRP A 90 -4.61 -9.94 -17.58
N GLY A 91 -5.42 -9.99 -18.64
CA GLY A 91 -6.15 -8.82 -19.15
C GLY A 91 -7.12 -8.24 -18.12
N GLY A 92 -7.81 -9.10 -17.37
CA GLY A 92 -8.69 -8.73 -16.27
C GLY A 92 -7.95 -8.09 -15.09
N MET A 93 -6.76 -8.58 -14.74
CA MET A 93 -5.91 -7.96 -13.69
C MET A 93 -5.39 -6.59 -14.12
N ILE A 94 -4.92 -6.45 -15.37
CA ILE A 94 -4.46 -5.16 -15.89
C ILE A 94 -5.63 -4.17 -15.96
N GLY A 95 -6.77 -4.59 -16.51
CA GLY A 95 -7.98 -3.77 -16.57
C GLY A 95 -8.50 -3.38 -15.18
N GLY A 96 -8.50 -4.31 -14.23
CA GLY A 96 -8.86 -4.07 -12.83
C GLY A 96 -7.90 -3.11 -12.14
N THR A 97 -6.59 -3.20 -12.38
CA THR A 97 -5.59 -2.28 -11.82
C THR A 97 -5.75 -0.87 -12.38
N ILE A 98 -6.03 -0.74 -13.68
CA ILE A 98 -6.33 0.55 -14.32
C ILE A 98 -7.61 1.13 -13.71
N MET A 99 -8.68 0.34 -13.61
CA MET A 99 -9.95 0.77 -13.03
C MET A 99 -9.78 1.17 -11.56
N GLN A 100 -9.04 0.39 -10.77
CA GLN A 100 -8.72 0.72 -9.37
C GLN A 100 -7.92 2.01 -9.26
N THR A 101 -6.97 2.25 -10.16
CA THR A 101 -6.17 3.49 -10.19
C THR A 101 -7.05 4.71 -10.49
N LEU A 102 -7.99 4.57 -11.44
CA LEU A 102 -8.96 5.62 -11.77
C LEU A 102 -9.94 5.88 -10.62
N ILE A 103 -10.41 4.84 -9.93
CA ILE A 103 -11.28 4.96 -8.76
C ILE A 103 -10.53 5.69 -7.63
N LEU A 104 -9.30 5.30 -7.32
CA LEU A 104 -8.49 5.96 -6.28
C LEU A 104 -8.20 7.41 -6.63
N MET A 105 -7.91 7.70 -7.89
CA MET A 105 -7.71 9.06 -8.36
C MET A 105 -9.00 9.89 -8.22
N TRP A 106 -10.15 9.34 -8.60
CA TRP A 106 -11.45 10.01 -8.44
C TRP A 106 -11.81 10.26 -6.96
N VAL A 107 -11.64 9.26 -6.11
CA VAL A 107 -11.84 9.38 -4.65
C VAL A 107 -10.93 10.47 -4.10
N THR A 108 -9.64 10.46 -4.46
CA THR A 108 -8.64 11.45 -4.01
C THR A 108 -9.05 12.89 -4.36
N PHE A 109 -9.64 13.12 -5.53
CA PHE A 109 -10.15 14.45 -5.92
C PHE A 109 -11.44 14.83 -5.19
N ARG A 110 -12.29 13.87 -4.85
CA ARG A 110 -13.54 14.08 -4.11
C ARG A 110 -13.35 14.16 -2.59
N THR A 111 -12.23 13.67 -2.07
CA THR A 111 -11.93 13.71 -0.64
C THR A 111 -11.76 15.16 -0.17
N ASP A 112 -12.56 15.55 0.82
CA ASP A 112 -12.40 16.82 1.51
C ASP A 112 -11.17 16.76 2.42
N TRP A 113 -9.99 17.03 1.85
CA TRP A 113 -8.72 17.05 2.59
C TRP A 113 -8.72 18.01 3.78
N ASN A 114 -9.54 19.07 3.72
CA ASN A 114 -9.76 19.99 4.85
C ASN A 114 -10.43 19.31 6.05
N LYS A 115 -11.36 18.36 5.81
CA LYS A 115 -12.00 17.59 6.88
C LYS A 115 -11.01 16.58 7.47
N GLU A 116 -10.23 15.91 6.63
CA GLU A 116 -9.23 14.95 7.10
C GLU A 116 -8.14 15.59 7.96
N VAL A 117 -7.65 16.78 7.57
CA VAL A 117 -6.69 17.53 8.38
C VAL A 117 -7.29 17.93 9.73
N LYS A 118 -8.57 18.33 9.78
CA LYS A 118 -9.25 18.64 11.05
C LYS A 118 -9.39 17.40 11.94
N ILE A 119 -9.69 16.25 11.36
CA ILE A 119 -9.73 14.97 12.09
C ILE A 119 -8.34 14.64 12.64
N ALA A 120 -7.28 14.72 11.81
CA ALA A 120 -5.90 14.49 12.23
C ALA A 120 -5.47 15.43 13.37
N ALA A 121 -5.85 16.71 13.30
CA ALA A 121 -5.59 17.68 14.37
C ALA A 121 -6.33 17.33 15.67
N THR A 122 -7.56 16.84 15.58
CA THR A 122 -8.37 16.42 16.73
C THR A 122 -7.78 15.18 17.40
N VAL A 123 -7.41 14.17 16.60
CA VAL A 123 -6.74 12.96 17.07
C VAL A 123 -5.42 13.31 17.77
N LYS A 124 -4.61 14.19 17.18
CA LYS A 124 -3.37 14.67 17.78
C LYS A 124 -3.61 15.29 19.17
N ARG A 125 -4.68 16.07 19.35
CA ARG A 125 -5.05 16.64 20.66
C ARG A 125 -5.38 15.56 21.68
N TYR A 126 -6.19 14.56 21.32
CA TYR A 126 -6.52 13.46 22.24
C TYR A 126 -5.27 12.66 22.65
N VAL A 127 -4.36 12.42 21.71
CA VAL A 127 -3.09 11.73 22.01
C VAL A 127 -2.24 12.54 22.97
N GLU A 128 -2.11 13.85 22.77
CA GLU A 128 -1.34 14.72 23.67
C GLU A 128 -1.99 14.85 25.06
N GLU A 129 -3.32 14.90 25.14
CA GLU A 129 -4.05 14.82 26.41
C GLU A 129 -3.83 13.47 27.11
N ALA A 130 -3.88 12.37 26.37
CA ALA A 130 -3.60 11.04 26.90
C ALA A 130 -2.16 10.89 27.40
N LYS A 131 -1.17 11.41 26.67
CA LYS A 131 0.24 11.46 27.11
C LYS A 131 0.42 12.29 28.38
N LYS A 132 -0.20 13.47 28.46
CA LYS A 132 -0.17 14.28 29.69
C LYS A 132 -0.76 13.52 30.89
N ARG A 133 -1.88 12.82 30.67
CA ARG A 133 -2.49 11.96 31.70
C ARG A 133 -1.54 10.84 32.09
N LEU A 134 -0.91 10.18 31.13
CA LEU A 134 0.04 9.11 31.38
C LEU A 134 1.24 9.60 32.20
N ASN A 135 1.88 10.71 31.81
CA ASN A 135 3.00 11.29 32.55
C ASN A 135 2.62 11.69 33.99
N LYS A 136 1.40 12.19 34.20
CA LYS A 136 0.88 12.48 35.56
C LYS A 136 0.69 11.21 36.38
N TRP A 137 0.26 10.11 35.76
CA TRP A 137 0.12 8.81 36.43
C TRP A 137 1.49 8.18 36.74
N ASP A 138 2.48 8.39 35.87
CA ASP A 138 3.83 7.85 36.03
C ASP A 138 4.60 8.56 37.16
N GLY A 139 4.62 9.90 37.17
CA GLY A 139 5.23 10.66 38.28
C GLY A 139 4.58 10.39 39.64
N LYS A 140 3.27 10.06 39.65
CA LYS A 140 2.56 9.62 40.87
C LYS A 140 2.94 8.23 41.36
N LYS A 141 3.59 7.39 40.55
CA LYS A 141 4.10 6.08 40.99
C LYS A 141 5.51 6.20 41.58
N GLU A 142 6.27 7.21 41.18
CA GLU A 142 7.62 7.47 41.68
C GLU A 142 7.61 8.13 43.07
N GLU A 143 6.68 9.05 43.34
CA GLU A 143 6.52 9.71 44.67
C GLU A 143 6.23 8.74 45.85
N PRO A 144 5.32 7.74 45.77
CA PRO A 144 4.96 6.87 46.90
C PRO A 144 5.90 5.66 47.11
N LEU A 145 6.93 5.46 46.29
CA LEU A 145 7.90 4.36 46.44
C LEU A 145 9.27 4.81 46.98
N LEU A 146 9.48 6.12 47.15
CA LEU A 146 10.71 6.73 47.66
C LEU A 146 10.55 7.36 49.07
N SER A 147 9.42 7.12 49.73
CA SER A 147 9.12 7.51 51.13
C SER A 147 8.80 6.29 51.97
#